data_AF-A0A7V5G6G4-F1
#
_entry.id   AF-A0A7V5G6G4-F1
#
_cell.length_a   1.000
_cell.length_b   1.000
_cell.length_c   1.000
_cell.angle_alpha   90.00
_cell.angle_beta   90.00
_cell.angle_gamma   90.00
#
_symmetry.space_group_name_H-M   'P 1'
#
loop_
_entity.id
_entity.type
_entity.pdbx_description
1 polymer ?
#
loop_
_entity_poly.entity_id
_entity_poly.type
_entity_poly.pdbx_seq_one_letter_code
_entity_poly.pdbx_strand_id
1 'polypeptide(L)'
;MNSEKFRVCVIFAGGKSSRMGEDKSLLPFGTFSSLAEYQYNRLSNIFDIVYISAKSNKFDFDATIIEDCSNDSSPLVGLVSIFEAIDIDEVFILSVDAPFVDSTIIEKLYTDALSFKDVIVTSSPNGIEPLCGIYRKSILPKAREYLDDNNHKLQALLKEL
;
A
#
# COMPACT_ATOMS: atom_id res chain seq x y z
N MET A 1 0.51 27.50 6.59
CA MET A 1 -0.48 26.42 6.76
C MET A 1 0.28 25.20 7.27
N ASN A 2 0.23 24.93 8.57
CA ASN A 2 0.67 23.63 9.06
C ASN A 2 -0.48 22.67 8.76
N SER A 3 -0.43 22.03 7.60
CA SER A 3 -1.29 20.89 7.32
C SER A 3 -0.77 19.75 8.19
N GLU A 4 -1.60 19.23 9.10
CA GLU A 4 -1.26 18.01 9.83
C GLU A 4 -1.01 16.91 8.81
N LYS A 5 0.18 16.31 8.85
CA LYS A 5 0.51 15.16 8.01
C LYS A 5 -0.22 13.94 8.55
N PHE A 6 -0.55 13.02 7.65
CA PHE A 6 -1.03 11.70 8.04
C PHE A 6 0.13 10.84 8.59
N ARG A 7 -0.17 9.84 9.40
CA ARG A 7 0.88 9.10 10.13
C ARG A 7 1.75 8.20 9.25
N VAL A 8 1.18 7.12 8.69
CA VAL A 8 1.94 6.08 8.02
C VAL A 8 1.33 5.73 6.67
N CYS A 9 2.15 5.77 5.63
CA CYS A 9 1.84 5.26 4.30
C CYS A 9 2.80 4.13 3.92
N VAL A 10 2.27 3.11 3.26
CA VAL A 10 3.08 2.07 2.61
C VAL A 10 2.76 2.00 1.13
N ILE A 11 3.80 2.15 0.30
CA ILE A 11 3.71 2.02 -1.15
C ILE A 11 3.94 0.56 -1.52
N PHE A 12 2.96 -0.06 -2.17
CA PHE A 12 3.10 -1.43 -2.69
C PHE A 12 3.81 -1.38 -4.03
N ALA A 13 5.09 -1.76 -4.03
CA ALA A 13 5.97 -1.76 -5.20
C ALA A 13 6.30 -3.19 -5.69
N GLY A 14 5.46 -4.15 -5.31
CA GLY A 14 5.50 -5.53 -5.78
C GLY A 14 4.54 -5.76 -6.96
N GLY A 15 5.05 -6.39 -8.03
CA GLY A 15 4.23 -6.82 -9.15
C GLY A 15 5.00 -6.82 -10.48
N LYS A 16 4.91 -7.93 -11.22
CA LYS A 16 5.35 -7.94 -12.62
C LYS A 16 4.28 -7.27 -13.47
N SER A 17 4.66 -6.35 -14.36
CA SER A 17 3.78 -5.96 -15.45
C SER A 17 3.52 -7.20 -16.31
N SER A 18 2.30 -7.75 -16.27
CA SER A 18 1.93 -8.91 -17.10
C SER A 18 2.03 -8.62 -18.61
N ARG A 19 2.05 -7.33 -18.99
CA ARG A 19 2.14 -6.87 -20.38
C ARG A 19 3.53 -6.39 -20.79
N MET A 20 4.33 -5.82 -19.87
CA MET A 20 5.65 -5.27 -20.19
C MET A 20 6.80 -6.19 -19.81
N GLY A 21 6.56 -7.23 -19.01
CA GLY A 21 7.62 -8.13 -18.53
C GLY A 21 8.61 -7.51 -17.53
N GLU A 22 8.58 -6.18 -17.40
CA GLU A 22 9.41 -5.38 -16.51
C GLU A 22 8.69 -4.97 -15.23
N ASP A 23 9.50 -4.64 -14.23
CA ASP A 23 9.06 -4.16 -12.94
C ASP A 23 8.71 -2.67 -13.04
N LYS A 24 7.41 -2.35 -13.00
CA LYS A 24 6.93 -0.97 -13.20
C LYS A 24 7.45 0.00 -12.15
N SER A 25 7.73 -0.50 -10.95
CA SER A 25 8.23 0.33 -9.86
C SER A 25 9.58 0.99 -10.20
N LEU A 26 10.35 0.38 -11.11
CA LEU A 26 11.66 0.86 -11.57
C LEU A 26 11.60 1.71 -12.85
N LEU A 27 10.41 1.88 -13.46
CA LEU A 27 10.30 2.65 -14.69
C LEU A 27 10.43 4.16 -14.41
N PRO A 28 11.18 4.92 -15.21
CA PRO A 28 11.29 6.37 -15.04
C PRO A 28 9.93 7.07 -15.09
N PHE A 29 9.77 8.12 -14.28
CA PHE A 29 8.52 8.89 -14.22
C PHE A 29 8.79 10.39 -14.04
N GLY A 30 8.44 11.19 -15.05
CA GLY A 30 8.71 12.62 -15.04
C GLY A 30 10.21 12.90 -14.96
N THR A 31 10.66 13.56 -13.89
CA THR A 31 12.07 13.86 -13.62
C THR A 31 12.76 12.84 -12.71
N PHE A 32 12.06 11.81 -12.25
CA PHE A 32 12.56 10.81 -11.30
C PHE A 32 13.07 9.57 -12.04
N SER A 33 14.07 8.90 -11.48
CA SER A 33 14.68 7.70 -12.07
C SER A 33 13.71 6.51 -12.08
N SER A 34 12.75 6.50 -11.15
CA SER A 34 11.76 5.44 -11.00
C SER A 34 10.39 5.95 -10.52
N LEU A 35 9.33 5.20 -10.85
CA LEU A 35 7.97 5.48 -10.38
C LEU A 35 7.89 5.33 -8.85
N ALA A 36 8.62 4.38 -8.27
CA ALA A 36 8.73 4.25 -6.82
C ALA A 36 9.34 5.49 -6.17
N GLU A 37 10.40 6.06 -6.76
CA GLU A 37 11.03 7.29 -6.26
C GLU A 37 10.06 8.47 -6.32
N TYR A 38 9.35 8.64 -7.43
CA TYR A 38 8.32 9.66 -7.57
C TYR A 38 7.22 9.52 -6.50
N GLN A 39 6.67 8.30 -6.32
CA GLN A 39 5.64 8.03 -5.32
C GLN A 39 6.14 8.31 -3.90
N TYR A 40 7.35 7.86 -3.58
CA TYR A 40 7.97 8.03 -2.26
C TYR A 40 8.14 9.51 -1.93
N ASN A 41 8.71 10.30 -2.85
CA ASN A 41 8.88 11.74 -2.67
C ASN A 41 7.53 12.46 -2.53
N ARG A 42 6.54 12.14 -3.38
CA ARG A 42 5.19 12.75 -3.28
C ARG A 42 4.56 12.47 -1.92
N LEU A 43 4.53 11.21 -1.51
CA LEU A 43 3.85 10.79 -0.29
C LEU A 43 4.58 11.22 0.97
N SER A 44 5.91 11.40 0.93
CA SER A 44 6.68 11.94 2.07
C SER A 44 6.36 13.41 2.39
N ASN A 45 5.77 14.14 1.44
CA ASN A 45 5.24 15.48 1.69
C ASN A 45 3.86 15.45 2.38
N ILE A 46 3.15 14.33 2.35
CA ILE A 46 1.77 14.16 2.82
C ILE A 46 1.72 13.36 4.13
N PHE A 47 2.62 12.39 4.30
CA PHE A 47 2.73 11.50 5.45
C PHE A 47 4.00 11.79 6.26
N ASP A 48 3.95 11.53 7.57
CA ASP A 48 5.12 11.60 8.45
C ASP A 48 6.11 10.47 8.16
N ILE A 49 5.58 9.27 7.89
CA ILE A 49 6.37 8.07 7.64
C ILE A 49 5.87 7.40 6.36
N VAL A 50 6.82 7.13 5.45
CA VAL A 50 6.57 6.39 4.21
C VAL A 50 7.50 5.19 4.14
N TYR A 51 6.91 4.02 3.91
CA TYR A 51 7.62 2.79 3.62
C TYR A 51 7.31 2.30 2.22
N ILE A 52 8.13 1.39 1.71
CA ILE A 52 7.85 0.65 0.47
C ILE A 52 7.76 -0.84 0.81
N SER A 53 6.66 -1.49 0.43
CA SER A 53 6.52 -2.94 0.46
C SER A 53 7.03 -3.54 -0.86
N ALA A 54 8.04 -4.42 -0.77
CA ALA A 54 8.67 -5.08 -1.90
C ALA A 54 9.40 -6.36 -1.47
N LYS A 55 9.69 -7.27 -2.41
CA LYS A 55 10.42 -8.52 -2.13
C LYS A 55 11.85 -8.35 -1.65
N SER A 56 12.48 -7.25 -2.06
CA SER A 56 13.86 -6.94 -1.75
C SER A 56 14.09 -5.46 -2.03
N ASN A 57 15.12 -4.89 -1.42
CA ASN A 57 15.57 -3.56 -1.80
C ASN A 57 16.26 -3.60 -3.18
N LYS A 58 15.60 -2.99 -4.17
CA LYS A 58 16.06 -2.87 -5.57
C LYS A 58 16.13 -1.42 -6.04
N PHE A 59 15.88 -0.47 -5.14
CA PHE A 59 15.72 0.94 -5.44
C PHE A 59 17.07 1.66 -5.28
N ASP A 60 17.32 2.65 -6.13
CA ASP A 60 18.54 3.45 -6.17
C ASP A 60 18.46 4.73 -5.31
N PHE A 61 17.39 4.87 -4.51
CA PHE A 61 17.15 5.97 -3.58
C PHE A 61 16.97 5.46 -2.15
N ASP A 62 17.18 6.34 -1.17
CA ASP A 62 17.04 5.99 0.24
C ASP A 62 15.55 5.91 0.62
N ALA A 63 15.10 4.70 0.98
CA ALA A 63 13.76 4.42 1.46
C ALA A 63 13.78 3.23 2.40
N THR A 64 12.92 3.25 3.41
CA THR A 64 12.74 2.10 4.30
C THR A 64 11.83 1.07 3.63
N ILE A 65 12.39 -0.12 3.39
CA ILE A 65 11.69 -1.23 2.74
C ILE A 65 11.14 -2.18 3.80
N ILE A 66 9.87 -2.58 3.64
CA ILE A 66 9.26 -3.68 4.37
C ILE A 66 9.21 -4.87 3.42
N GLU A 67 9.98 -5.91 3.73
CA GLU A 67 10.04 -7.12 2.92
C GLU A 67 8.88 -8.07 3.24
N ASP A 68 8.42 -8.82 2.23
CA ASP A 68 7.39 -9.84 2.39
C ASP A 68 7.86 -10.91 3.40
N CYS A 69 7.01 -11.30 4.35
CA CYS A 69 7.33 -12.31 5.38
C CYS A 69 7.39 -13.75 4.84
N SER A 70 7.12 -13.95 3.55
CA SER A 70 7.11 -15.26 2.88
C SER A 70 7.68 -15.16 1.46
N ASN A 71 8.03 -16.31 0.85
CA ASN A 71 8.47 -16.36 -0.54
C ASN A 71 7.32 -16.09 -1.54
N ASP A 72 6.08 -16.35 -1.12
CA ASP A 72 4.90 -15.98 -1.87
C ASP A 72 4.72 -14.47 -1.83
N SER A 73 4.19 -13.92 -2.91
CA SER A 73 4.00 -12.48 -2.99
C SER A 73 2.64 -12.17 -3.56
N SER A 74 1.87 -11.53 -2.69
CA SER A 74 0.53 -11.05 -2.96
C SER A 74 0.31 -9.79 -2.14
N PRO A 75 -0.66 -8.95 -2.53
CA PRO A 75 -1.10 -7.83 -1.72
C PRO A 75 -1.42 -8.21 -0.26
N LEU A 76 -1.97 -9.40 -0.03
CA LEU A 76 -2.32 -9.86 1.31
C LEU A 76 -1.07 -10.20 2.13
N VAL A 77 -0.08 -10.87 1.53
CA VAL A 77 1.22 -11.12 2.18
C VAL A 77 1.90 -9.81 2.55
N GLY A 78 1.96 -8.84 1.63
CA GLY A 78 2.54 -7.53 1.93
C GLY A 78 1.82 -6.81 3.08
N LEU A 79 0.49 -6.89 3.13
CA LEU A 79 -0.31 -6.29 4.20
C LEU A 79 -0.05 -6.93 5.57
N VAL A 80 0.03 -8.26 5.63
CA VAL A 80 0.41 -8.99 6.85
C VAL A 80 1.83 -8.62 7.28
N SER A 81 2.76 -8.57 6.33
CA SER A 81 4.17 -8.21 6.58
C SER A 81 4.30 -6.80 7.18
N ILE A 82 3.50 -5.84 6.71
CA ILE A 82 3.46 -4.48 7.28
C ILE A 82 3.06 -4.51 8.76
N PHE A 83 1.92 -5.13 9.10
CA PHE A 83 1.44 -5.13 10.49
C PHE A 83 2.31 -5.97 11.44
N GLU A 84 3.11 -6.89 10.91
CA GLU A 84 4.07 -7.69 11.69
C GLU A 84 5.42 -6.98 11.85
N ALA A 85 5.85 -6.20 10.86
CA ALA A 85 7.15 -5.53 10.88
C ALA A 85 7.15 -4.24 11.70
N ILE A 86 6.02 -3.52 11.74
CA ILE A 86 5.93 -2.22 12.42
C ILE A 86 4.73 -2.16 13.37
N ASP A 87 4.94 -1.57 14.55
CA ASP A 87 3.89 -1.44 15.56
C ASP A 87 2.98 -0.25 15.27
N ILE A 88 1.96 -0.50 14.45
CA ILE A 88 0.96 0.50 14.04
C ILE A 88 -0.45 -0.08 14.08
N ASP A 89 -1.43 0.76 14.40
CA ASP A 89 -2.84 0.37 14.42
C ASP A 89 -3.55 0.62 13.10
N GLU A 90 -3.04 1.53 12.28
CA GLU A 90 -3.65 1.99 11.04
C GLU A 90 -2.58 2.35 10.01
N VAL A 91 -2.81 2.01 8.75
CA VAL A 91 -1.92 2.30 7.63
C VAL A 91 -2.70 2.67 6.38
N PHE A 92 -2.29 3.73 5.70
CA PHE A 92 -2.71 3.97 4.32
C PHE A 92 -1.81 3.19 3.37
N ILE A 93 -2.41 2.44 2.45
CA ILE A 93 -1.67 1.71 1.42
C ILE A 93 -2.00 2.25 0.03
N LEU A 94 -0.97 2.32 -0.82
CA LEU A 94 -1.13 2.74 -2.21
C LEU A 94 -0.27 1.90 -3.15
N SER A 95 -0.85 1.42 -4.24
CA SER A 95 -0.11 0.81 -5.34
C SER A 95 0.85 1.82 -5.97
N VAL A 96 2.08 1.39 -6.30
CA VAL A 96 3.04 2.22 -7.04
C VAL A 96 2.48 2.69 -8.38
N ASP A 97 1.57 1.91 -8.98
CA ASP A 97 0.91 2.16 -10.26
C ASP A 97 -0.21 3.23 -10.19
N ALA A 98 -0.47 3.81 -9.03
CA ALA A 98 -1.51 4.83 -8.82
C ALA A 98 -0.90 6.22 -8.55
N PRO A 99 -0.18 6.84 -9.50
CA PRO A 99 0.49 8.13 -9.27
C PRO A 99 -0.42 9.35 -9.21
N PHE A 100 -1.68 9.20 -9.61
CA PHE A 100 -2.67 10.27 -9.68
C PHE A 100 -3.59 10.33 -8.46
N VAL A 101 -3.38 9.49 -7.44
CA VAL A 101 -4.07 9.63 -6.15
C VAL A 101 -3.48 10.83 -5.41
N ASP A 102 -4.26 11.91 -5.30
CA ASP A 102 -3.83 13.17 -4.70
C ASP A 102 -4.23 13.28 -3.22
N SER A 103 -3.84 14.40 -2.58
CA SER A 103 -4.17 14.66 -1.18
C SER A 103 -5.69 14.77 -0.96
N THR A 104 -6.45 15.26 -1.93
CA THR A 104 -7.92 15.38 -1.83
C THR A 104 -8.57 14.01 -1.64
N ILE A 105 -8.12 13.00 -2.41
CA ILE A 105 -8.62 11.62 -2.28
C ILE A 105 -8.21 11.03 -0.93
N ILE A 106 -6.97 11.26 -0.50
CA ILE A 106 -6.43 10.75 0.77
C ILE A 106 -7.19 11.38 1.95
N GLU A 107 -7.38 12.69 1.96
CA GLU A 107 -8.15 13.42 2.99
C GLU A 107 -9.59 12.92 3.06
N LYS A 108 -10.22 12.68 1.91
CA LYS A 108 -11.55 12.10 1.85
C LYS A 108 -11.59 10.70 2.46
N LEU A 109 -10.64 9.83 2.13
CA LEU A 109 -10.55 8.49 2.73
C LEU A 109 -10.43 8.56 4.25
N TYR A 110 -9.55 9.41 4.78
CA TYR A 110 -9.38 9.56 6.23
C TYR A 110 -10.65 10.12 6.90
N THR A 111 -11.35 11.04 6.24
CA THR A 111 -12.64 11.57 6.75
C THR A 111 -13.69 10.46 6.81
N ASP A 112 -13.82 9.68 5.73
CA ASP A 112 -14.79 8.60 5.65
C ASP A 112 -14.42 7.46 6.62
N ALA A 113 -13.13 7.20 6.83
CA ALA A 113 -12.58 6.16 7.72
C ALA A 113 -13.03 6.28 9.17
N LEU A 114 -13.47 7.47 9.61
CA LEU A 114 -14.05 7.70 10.94
C LEU A 114 -15.33 6.87 11.18
N SER A 115 -16.01 6.46 10.11
CA SER A 115 -17.23 5.64 10.17
C SER A 115 -16.99 4.14 9.97
N PHE A 116 -15.75 3.72 9.72
CA PHE A 116 -15.39 2.33 9.49
C PHE A 116 -14.52 1.81 10.61
N LYS A 117 -14.60 0.52 10.91
CA LYS A 117 -13.82 -0.10 11.98
C LYS A 117 -12.52 -0.72 11.46
N ASP A 118 -12.59 -1.48 10.36
CA ASP A 118 -11.49 -2.37 9.98
C ASP A 118 -10.75 -1.93 8.72
N VAL A 119 -11.49 -1.52 7.68
CA VAL A 119 -10.92 -1.16 6.39
C VAL A 119 -11.82 -0.18 5.65
N ILE A 120 -11.23 0.71 4.86
CA ILE A 120 -11.90 1.47 3.81
C ILE A 120 -11.01 1.51 2.57
N VAL A 121 -11.57 1.23 1.40
CA VAL A 121 -10.86 1.27 0.11
C VAL A 121 -11.59 2.15 -0.89
N THR A 122 -10.84 2.70 -1.84
CA THR A 122 -11.43 3.43 -2.96
C THR A 122 -12.09 2.49 -3.96
N SER A 123 -12.95 3.06 -4.79
CA SER A 123 -13.53 2.39 -5.95
C SER A 123 -13.39 3.27 -7.19
N SER A 124 -13.21 2.62 -8.33
CA SER A 124 -13.18 3.21 -9.66
C SER A 124 -14.33 2.63 -10.51
N PRO A 125 -14.59 3.14 -11.72
CA PRO A 125 -15.55 2.51 -12.64
C PRO A 125 -15.25 1.03 -12.95
N ASN A 126 -14.03 0.57 -12.70
CA ASN A 126 -13.59 -0.81 -12.93
C ASN A 126 -13.75 -1.72 -11.71
N GLY A 127 -14.20 -1.18 -10.57
CA GLY A 127 -14.41 -1.92 -9.33
C GLY A 127 -13.69 -1.32 -8.13
N ILE A 128 -13.58 -2.10 -7.05
CA ILE A 128 -12.82 -1.71 -5.87
C ILE A 128 -11.32 -1.69 -6.19
N GLU A 129 -10.57 -0.80 -5.55
CA GLU A 129 -9.12 -0.66 -5.65
C GLU A 129 -8.49 -1.03 -4.29
N PRO A 130 -8.20 -2.32 -4.01
CA PRO A 130 -7.73 -2.76 -2.70
C PRO A 130 -6.41 -2.11 -2.28
N LEU A 131 -5.53 -1.84 -3.25
CA LEU A 131 -4.25 -1.19 -3.01
C LEU A 131 -4.38 0.34 -3.03
N CYS A 132 -5.51 0.88 -2.59
CA CYS A 132 -5.73 2.31 -2.41
C CYS A 132 -6.77 2.48 -1.30
N GLY A 133 -6.30 2.50 -0.05
CA GLY A 133 -7.19 2.46 1.11
C GLY A 133 -6.46 2.51 2.44
N ILE A 134 -7.26 2.57 3.51
CA ILE A 134 -6.81 2.58 4.89
C ILE A 134 -7.19 1.25 5.52
N TYR A 135 -6.21 0.61 6.16
CA TYR A 135 -6.34 -0.68 6.81
C TYR A 135 -5.97 -0.58 8.28
N ARG A 136 -6.71 -1.28 9.15
CA ARG A 136 -6.42 -1.33 10.59
C ARG A 136 -5.93 -2.69 11.03
N LYS A 137 -5.09 -2.71 12.07
CA LYS A 137 -4.47 -3.93 12.62
C LYS A 137 -5.50 -4.99 13.04
N SER A 138 -6.75 -4.59 13.28
CA SER A 138 -7.87 -5.50 13.56
C SER A 138 -8.13 -6.53 12.46
N ILE A 139 -7.72 -6.26 11.21
CA ILE A 139 -7.84 -7.23 10.11
C ILE A 139 -6.79 -8.36 10.17
N LEU A 140 -5.70 -8.19 10.92
CA LEU A 140 -4.54 -9.09 10.90
C LEU A 140 -4.89 -10.56 11.23
N PRO A 141 -5.71 -10.87 12.25
CA PRO A 141 -6.10 -12.26 12.52
C PRO A 141 -6.81 -12.91 11.32
N LYS A 142 -7.75 -12.20 10.69
CA LYS A 142 -8.49 -12.69 9.53
C LYS A 142 -7.60 -12.82 8.29
N ALA A 143 -6.69 -11.88 8.10
CA ALA A 143 -5.70 -11.93 7.03
C ALA A 143 -4.78 -13.16 7.14
N ARG A 144 -4.36 -13.52 8.36
CA ARG A 144 -3.58 -14.74 8.61
C ARG A 144 -4.36 -16.02 8.31
N GLU A 145 -5.62 -16.12 8.77
CA GLU A 145 -6.50 -17.27 8.42
C GLU A 145 -6.56 -17.49 6.91
N TYR A 146 -6.69 -16.42 6.13
CA TYR A 146 -6.70 -16.48 4.68
C TYR A 146 -5.39 -17.01 4.09
N LEU A 147 -4.24 -16.57 4.62
CA LEU A 147 -2.94 -17.07 4.17
C LEU A 147 -2.72 -18.55 4.56
N ASP A 148 -3.14 -18.95 5.76
CA ASP A 148 -3.08 -20.33 6.23
C ASP A 148 -3.94 -21.27 5.37
N ASP A 149 -5.08 -20.80 4.89
CA ASP A 149 -5.96 -21.49 3.93
C ASP A 149 -5.46 -21.42 2.47
N ASN A 150 -4.26 -20.88 2.24
CA ASN A 150 -3.66 -20.66 0.93
C ASN A 150 -4.51 -19.76 0.00
N ASN A 151 -5.29 -18.83 0.57
CA ASN A 151 -6.07 -17.82 -0.13
C ASN A 151 -5.40 -16.44 -0.06
N HIS A 152 -4.60 -16.14 -1.08
CA HIS A 152 -3.79 -14.92 -1.17
C HIS A 152 -4.56 -13.69 -1.70
N LYS A 153 -5.87 -13.80 -1.91
CA LYS A 153 -6.67 -12.75 -2.57
C LYS A 153 -7.15 -11.71 -1.55
N LEU A 154 -6.52 -10.54 -1.55
CA LEU A 154 -6.97 -9.41 -0.73
C LEU A 154 -8.44 -9.02 -1.01
N GLN A 155 -8.89 -9.08 -2.27
CA GLN A 155 -10.30 -8.85 -2.61
C GLN A 155 -11.26 -9.88 -2.00
N ALA A 156 -10.80 -11.10 -1.74
CA ALA A 156 -11.63 -12.11 -1.09
C ALA A 156 -11.78 -11.79 0.40
N LEU A 157 -10.69 -11.41 1.08
CA LEU A 157 -10.73 -10.93 2.47
C LEU A 157 -11.68 -9.74 2.63
N LEU A 158 -11.60 -8.74 1.73
CA LEU A 158 -12.45 -7.54 1.80
C LEU A 158 -13.96 -7.82 1.73
N LYS A 159 -14.40 -8.99 1.26
CA LYS A 159 -15.83 -9.35 1.21
C LYS A 159 -16.37 -9.87 2.55
N GLU A 160 -15.47 -10.21 3.47
CA GLU A 160 -15.79 -10.74 4.80
C GLU A 160 -15.65 -9.68 5.91
N LEU A 161 -15.22 -8.45 5.55
CA LEU A 161 -14.98 -7.33 6.46
C LEU A 161 -16.10 -6.28 6.36
#